data_AF-A0A1F7GF11-F1
#
_entry.id   AF-A0A1F7GF11-F1
#
_cell.length_a   1.000
_cell.length_b   1.000
_cell.length_c   1.000
_cell.angle_alpha   90.00
_cell.angle_beta   90.00
_cell.angle_gamma   90.00
#
_symmetry.space_group_name_H-M   'P 1'
#
loop_
_entity.id
_entity.type
_entity.pdbx_description
1 polymer ?
#
loop_
_entity_poly.entity_id
_entity_poly.type
_entity_poly.pdbx_seq_one_letter_code
_entity_poly.pdbx_strand_id
1 'polypeptide(L)'
;MPAKKLILEKIKQVKTLPFPSKLLTCKFDRLTYNLLPLTHESVKDKNVVKLLARWRKKHEFWFQSQFKVTDKGTKIWLQKKVIDTPDRILFLIKADGKYIGHVGFFRFNFKDLTCEIDNVVRGELHYPGIIGNALEHLMAWGKKKLFLNSYTLETTSDNQRAIKLYTRLGFVEDKRIPLIYVKRKDFSEWIKAAKDHKKEIKRYNIFMKFGSQP
;
A
#
# COMPACT_ATOMS: atom_id res chain seq x y z
N MET A 1 19.70 8.00 -15.27
CA MET A 1 19.41 9.07 -14.28
C MET A 1 18.22 10.00 -14.60
N PRO A 2 17.81 10.26 -15.87
CA PRO A 2 16.64 11.11 -16.17
C PRO A 2 15.30 10.60 -15.60
N ALA A 3 15.05 9.28 -15.68
CA ALA A 3 13.78 8.69 -15.25
C ALA A 3 13.49 8.90 -13.75
N LYS A 4 14.51 8.79 -12.88
CA LYS A 4 14.36 9.04 -11.44
C LYS A 4 13.81 10.43 -11.16
N LYS A 5 14.45 11.46 -11.71
CA LYS A 5 14.05 12.86 -11.51
C LYS A 5 12.61 13.08 -12.00
N LEU A 6 12.29 12.57 -13.19
CA LEU A 6 10.96 12.73 -13.78
C LEU A 6 9.86 12.06 -12.93
N ILE A 7 10.08 10.83 -12.46
CA ILE A 7 9.12 10.10 -11.63
C ILE A 7 8.91 10.82 -10.29
N LEU A 8 10.00 11.23 -9.63
CA LEU A 8 9.91 11.94 -8.36
C LEU A 8 9.21 13.29 -8.49
N GLU A 9 9.45 14.04 -9.55
CA GLU A 9 8.74 15.30 -9.81
C GLU A 9 7.24 15.06 -10.06
N LYS A 10 6.86 14.01 -10.80
CA LYS A 10 5.45 13.65 -10.97
C LYS A 10 4.77 13.27 -9.65
N ILE A 11 5.44 12.47 -8.80
CA ILE A 11 4.91 12.13 -7.48
C ILE A 11 4.75 13.39 -6.62
N LYS A 12 5.76 14.27 -6.63
CA LYS A 12 5.71 15.56 -5.92
C LYS A 12 4.54 16.41 -6.37
N GLN A 13 4.30 16.54 -7.68
CA GLN A 13 3.16 17.27 -8.23
C GLN A 13 1.81 16.69 -7.76
N VAL A 14 1.68 15.36 -7.70
CA VAL A 14 0.45 14.73 -7.19
C VAL A 14 0.25 15.03 -5.70
N LYS A 15 1.32 15.07 -4.91
CA LYS A 15 1.26 15.40 -3.47
C LYS A 15 0.99 16.87 -3.17
N THR A 16 1.10 17.75 -4.16
CA THR A 16 0.76 19.18 -4.03
C THR A 16 -0.66 19.51 -4.50
N LEU A 17 -1.41 18.53 -5.01
CA LEU A 17 -2.81 18.76 -5.38
C LEU A 17 -3.66 19.13 -4.15
N PRO A 18 -4.74 19.91 -4.33
CA PRO A 18 -5.74 20.12 -3.29
C PRO A 18 -6.30 18.78 -2.79
N PHE A 19 -6.75 18.72 -1.55
CA PHE A 19 -7.39 17.52 -1.01
C PHE A 19 -8.82 17.83 -0.53
N PRO A 20 -9.84 17.08 -1.02
CA PRO A 20 -9.75 15.93 -1.93
C PRO A 20 -9.68 16.31 -3.42
N SER A 21 -8.64 15.85 -4.14
CA SER A 21 -8.59 15.85 -5.61
C SER A 21 -8.86 14.46 -6.18
N LYS A 22 -9.69 14.36 -7.22
CA LYS A 22 -9.96 13.09 -7.93
C LYS A 22 -8.88 12.89 -8.99
N LEU A 23 -7.90 12.03 -8.75
CA LEU A 23 -6.86 11.74 -9.75
C LEU A 23 -7.35 10.71 -10.78
N LEU A 24 -8.05 9.68 -10.33
CA LEU A 24 -8.63 8.65 -11.19
C LEU A 24 -10.09 8.43 -10.84
N THR A 25 -10.94 8.39 -11.88
CA THR A 25 -12.31 7.88 -11.80
C THR A 25 -12.31 6.49 -12.42
N CYS A 26 -12.78 5.49 -11.67
CA CYS A 26 -12.76 4.08 -12.05
C CYS A 26 -14.19 3.53 -12.01
N LYS A 27 -14.42 2.45 -12.75
CA LYS A 27 -15.70 1.74 -12.76
C LYS A 27 -15.47 0.26 -12.47
N PHE A 28 -16.28 -0.29 -11.58
CA PHE A 28 -16.34 -1.71 -11.29
C PHE A 28 -17.80 -2.13 -11.22
N ASP A 29 -18.20 -3.04 -12.10
CA ASP A 29 -19.61 -3.37 -12.37
C ASP A 29 -20.45 -2.10 -12.63
N ARG A 30 -21.47 -1.85 -11.80
CA ARG A 30 -22.34 -0.67 -11.88
C ARG A 30 -21.87 0.50 -11.01
N LEU A 31 -20.79 0.34 -10.25
CA LEU A 31 -20.33 1.31 -9.27
C LEU A 31 -19.19 2.16 -9.82
N THR A 32 -19.28 3.48 -9.62
CA THR A 32 -18.20 4.42 -9.90
C THR A 32 -17.49 4.78 -8.60
N TYR A 33 -16.16 4.72 -8.60
CA TYR A 33 -15.34 5.12 -7.45
C TYR A 33 -14.13 5.94 -7.90
N ASN A 34 -13.49 6.62 -6.94
CA ASN A 34 -12.36 7.51 -7.20
C ASN A 34 -11.14 7.08 -6.42
N LEU A 35 -9.95 7.24 -7.01
CA LEU A 35 -8.68 7.22 -6.31
C LEU A 35 -8.22 8.66 -6.05
N LEU A 36 -8.13 9.01 -4.77
CA LEU A 36 -7.75 10.34 -4.31
C LEU A 36 -6.39 10.27 -3.64
N PRO A 37 -5.35 10.93 -4.18
CA PRO A 37 -4.03 10.93 -3.58
C PRO A 37 -4.09 11.58 -2.20
N LEU A 38 -3.36 11.02 -1.25
CA LEU A 38 -3.04 11.72 -0.02
C LEU A 38 -1.97 12.78 -0.33
N THR A 39 -2.25 14.02 0.05
CA THR A 39 -1.44 15.20 -0.27
C THR A 39 -0.99 15.90 1.01
N HIS A 40 -0.22 17.00 0.89
CA HIS A 40 0.14 17.83 2.05
C HIS A 40 -1.09 18.31 2.85
N GLU A 41 -2.23 18.56 2.20
CA GLU A 41 -3.46 19.00 2.85
C GLU A 41 -4.13 17.88 3.66
N SER A 42 -4.02 16.63 3.19
CA SER A 42 -4.61 15.46 3.88
C SER A 42 -4.07 15.25 5.30
N VAL A 43 -2.85 15.73 5.61
CA VAL A 43 -2.25 15.68 6.96
C VAL A 43 -3.01 16.56 7.96
N LYS A 44 -3.62 17.64 7.46
CA LYS A 44 -4.37 18.62 8.28
C LYS A 44 -5.81 18.15 8.51
N ASP A 45 -6.34 17.25 7.66
CA ASP A 45 -7.68 16.69 7.79
C ASP A 45 -7.76 15.67 8.95
N LYS A 46 -8.39 16.10 10.04
CA LYS A 46 -8.58 15.27 11.25
C LYS A 46 -9.44 14.02 10.97
N ASN A 47 -10.39 14.08 10.04
CA ASN A 47 -11.27 12.96 9.72
C ASN A 47 -10.50 11.88 8.96
N VAL A 48 -9.64 12.27 8.02
CA VAL A 48 -8.74 11.33 7.32
C VAL A 48 -7.77 10.68 8.30
N VAL A 49 -7.14 11.45 9.18
CA VAL A 49 -6.22 10.89 10.19
C VAL A 49 -6.92 9.86 11.08
N LYS A 50 -8.11 10.20 11.61
CA LYS A 50 -8.92 9.27 12.42
C LYS A 50 -9.32 8.02 11.66
N LEU A 51 -9.69 8.17 10.39
CA LEU A 51 -10.07 7.07 9.53
C LEU A 51 -8.91 6.10 9.29
N LEU A 52 -7.73 6.62 8.95
CA LEU A 52 -6.51 5.83 8.78
C LEU A 52 -6.12 5.11 10.08
N ALA A 53 -6.24 5.79 11.23
CA ALA A 53 -5.97 5.21 12.54
C ALA A 53 -6.94 4.03 12.83
N ARG A 54 -8.23 4.23 12.56
CA ARG A 54 -9.28 3.20 12.71
C ARG A 54 -8.98 1.97 11.86
N TRP A 55 -8.68 2.16 10.58
CA TRP A 55 -8.37 1.04 9.69
C TRP A 55 -7.07 0.34 10.08
N ARG A 56 -6.03 1.08 10.44
CA ARG A 56 -4.77 0.51 10.93
C ARG A 56 -4.97 -0.37 12.16
N LYS A 57 -5.78 0.08 13.12
CA LYS A 57 -6.14 -0.68 14.32
C LYS A 57 -6.94 -1.95 13.97
N LYS A 58 -7.97 -1.81 13.13
CA LYS A 58 -8.82 -2.93 12.69
C LYS A 58 -8.03 -4.03 11.97
N HIS A 59 -6.98 -3.66 11.24
CA HIS A 59 -6.17 -4.58 10.44
C HIS A 59 -4.78 -4.86 11.03
N GLU A 60 -4.55 -4.55 12.31
CA GLU A 60 -3.21 -4.51 12.89
C GLU A 60 -2.44 -5.84 12.80
N PHE A 61 -3.16 -6.96 12.84
CA PHE A 61 -2.62 -8.30 12.71
C PHE A 61 -1.82 -8.53 11.42
N TRP A 62 -2.17 -7.81 10.35
CA TRP A 62 -1.55 -7.94 9.02
C TRP A 62 -0.35 -7.03 8.81
N PHE A 63 -0.03 -6.17 9.77
CA PHE A 63 1.16 -5.33 9.70
C PHE A 63 2.33 -6.02 10.41
N GLN A 64 3.53 -5.81 9.87
CA GLN A 64 4.76 -6.36 10.45
C GLN A 64 4.99 -5.85 11.88
N SER A 65 4.84 -4.53 12.10
CA SER A 65 4.92 -3.91 13.42
C SER A 65 3.55 -3.74 14.06
N GLN A 66 3.46 -3.89 15.39
CA GLN A 66 2.26 -3.70 16.17
C GLN A 66 2.58 -2.86 17.40
N PHE A 67 1.82 -1.79 17.58
CA PHE A 67 1.97 -0.80 18.64
C PHE A 67 0.62 -0.11 18.87
N LYS A 68 0.50 0.62 19.99
CA LYS A 68 -0.73 1.38 20.28
C LYS A 68 -1.00 2.42 19.18
N VAL A 69 -2.03 2.16 18.36
CA VAL A 69 -2.45 3.08 17.31
C VAL A 69 -3.12 4.30 17.94
N THR A 70 -2.66 5.49 17.56
CA THR A 70 -3.20 6.79 18.01
C THR A 70 -3.35 7.74 16.84
N ASP A 71 -4.27 8.71 16.93
CA ASP A 71 -4.45 9.76 15.93
C ASP A 71 -3.16 10.57 15.75
N LYS A 72 -2.49 10.92 16.87
CA LYS A 72 -1.20 11.65 16.85
C LYS A 72 -0.13 10.85 16.12
N GLY A 73 0.02 9.56 16.44
CA GLY A 73 0.99 8.68 15.77
C GLY A 73 0.66 8.49 14.28
N THR A 74 -0.61 8.38 13.94
CA THR A 74 -1.08 8.23 12.55
C THR A 74 -0.82 9.51 11.75
N LYS A 75 -1.05 10.70 12.33
CA LYS A 75 -0.70 11.98 11.70
C LYS A 75 0.81 12.10 11.45
N ILE A 76 1.63 11.73 12.44
CA ILE A 76 3.09 11.74 12.29
C ILE A 76 3.52 10.76 11.19
N TRP A 77 2.94 9.56 11.16
CA TRP A 77 3.20 8.58 10.10
C TRP A 77 2.79 9.11 8.73
N LEU A 78 1.59 9.68 8.59
CA LEU A 78 1.11 10.22 7.33
C LEU A 78 2.04 11.33 6.83
N GLN A 79 2.46 12.26 7.69
CA GLN A 79 3.42 13.30 7.32
C GLN A 79 4.80 12.70 6.97
N LYS A 80 5.43 12.00 7.92
CA LYS A 80 6.86 11.66 7.85
C LYS A 80 7.17 10.45 6.98
N LYS A 81 6.24 9.51 6.89
CA LYS A 81 6.45 8.22 6.23
C LYS A 81 5.66 8.06 4.94
N VAL A 82 4.75 8.99 4.62
CA VAL A 82 4.00 9.00 3.35
C VAL A 82 4.27 10.28 2.57
N ILE A 83 3.93 11.44 3.13
CA ILE A 83 4.05 12.72 2.42
C ILE A 83 5.53 13.11 2.20
N ASP A 84 6.33 13.13 3.27
CA ASP A 84 7.75 13.53 3.21
C ASP A 84 8.65 12.49 2.52
N THR A 85 8.15 11.27 2.28
CA THR A 85 8.92 10.20 1.60
C THR A 85 8.78 10.35 0.08
N PRO A 86 9.83 10.78 -0.66
CA PRO A 86 9.69 11.24 -2.04
C PRO A 86 9.14 10.19 -3.01
N ASP A 87 9.52 8.92 -2.81
CA ASP A 87 9.15 7.78 -3.64
C ASP A 87 8.00 6.94 -3.04
N ARG A 88 7.14 7.57 -2.22
CA ARG A 88 5.93 6.92 -1.71
C ARG A 88 4.70 7.73 -2.08
N ILE A 89 3.64 7.06 -2.52
CA ILE A 89 2.37 7.71 -2.81
C ILE A 89 1.22 6.78 -2.43
N LEU A 90 0.21 7.30 -1.75
CA LEU A 90 -0.92 6.53 -1.25
C LEU A 90 -2.22 7.20 -1.66
N PHE A 91 -3.23 6.40 -2.01
CA PHE A 91 -4.52 6.84 -2.51
C PHE A 91 -5.64 6.32 -1.62
N LEU A 92 -6.52 7.20 -1.18
CA LEU A 92 -7.82 6.81 -0.64
C LEU A 92 -8.74 6.39 -1.78
N ILE A 93 -9.54 5.35 -1.54
CA ILE A 93 -10.59 4.89 -2.43
C ILE A 93 -11.90 5.46 -1.92
N LYS A 94 -12.65 6.20 -2.76
CA LYS A 94 -13.95 6.77 -2.41
C LYS A 94 -15.06 6.28 -3.34
N ALA A 95 -16.08 5.66 -2.78
CA ALA A 95 -17.30 5.19 -3.46
C ALA A 95 -18.52 5.66 -2.67
N ASP A 96 -19.61 6.04 -3.33
CA ASP A 96 -20.86 6.51 -2.70
C ASP A 96 -20.66 7.58 -1.61
N GLY A 97 -19.75 8.53 -1.87
CA GLY A 97 -19.39 9.58 -0.92
C GLY A 97 -18.55 9.13 0.28
N LYS A 98 -18.29 7.82 0.45
CA LYS A 98 -17.55 7.23 1.58
C LYS A 98 -16.15 6.80 1.17
N TYR A 99 -15.20 6.98 2.08
CA TYR A 99 -13.87 6.36 1.94
C TYR A 99 -13.96 4.90 2.35
N ILE A 100 -13.43 3.99 1.52
CA ILE A 100 -13.65 2.54 1.67
C ILE A 100 -12.36 1.73 1.81
N GLY A 101 -11.20 2.35 1.60
CA GLY A 101 -9.90 1.72 1.71
C GLY A 101 -8.78 2.60 1.17
N HIS A 102 -7.57 2.07 1.10
CA HIS A 102 -6.45 2.73 0.44
C HIS A 102 -5.46 1.74 -0.19
N VAL A 103 -4.75 2.22 -1.21
CA VAL A 103 -3.72 1.51 -1.98
C VAL A 103 -2.65 2.50 -2.43
N GLY A 104 -1.42 2.05 -2.67
CA GLY A 104 -0.33 2.97 -3.04
C GLY A 104 0.86 2.29 -3.70
N PHE A 105 1.91 3.09 -3.89
CA PHE A 105 3.22 2.66 -4.33
C PHE A 105 4.31 3.11 -3.36
N PHE A 106 5.35 2.31 -3.21
CA PHE A 106 6.53 2.63 -2.42
C PHE A 106 7.80 1.96 -2.99
N ARG A 107 8.98 2.31 -2.46
CA ARG A 107 10.29 1.67 -2.72
C ARG A 107 10.55 1.50 -4.21
N PHE A 108 10.65 2.63 -4.92
CA PHE A 108 10.85 2.61 -6.37
C PHE A 108 12.27 2.16 -6.71
N ASN A 109 12.40 1.19 -7.61
CA ASN A 109 13.64 0.90 -8.30
C ASN A 109 13.67 1.67 -9.62
N PHE A 110 14.37 2.80 -9.62
CA PHE A 110 14.46 3.69 -10.79
C PHE A 110 15.34 3.17 -11.93
N LYS A 111 16.13 2.11 -11.69
CA LYS A 111 16.92 1.46 -12.74
C LYS A 111 16.02 0.56 -13.57
N ASP A 112 15.23 -0.28 -12.89
CA ASP A 112 14.38 -1.28 -13.55
C ASP A 112 12.96 -0.75 -13.83
N LEU A 113 12.67 0.47 -13.35
CA LEU A 113 11.37 1.14 -13.42
C LEU A 113 10.27 0.28 -12.78
N THR A 114 10.52 -0.20 -11.57
CA THR A 114 9.55 -0.97 -10.78
C THR A 114 9.27 -0.31 -9.45
N CYS A 115 8.16 -0.66 -8.81
CA CYS A 115 7.85 -0.24 -7.44
C CYS A 115 7.03 -1.30 -6.70
N GLU A 116 7.02 -1.21 -5.38
CA GLU A 116 6.19 -2.04 -4.52
C GLU A 116 4.76 -1.50 -4.46
N ILE A 117 3.75 -2.37 -4.60
CA ILE A 117 2.37 -2.09 -4.18
C ILE A 117 2.39 -1.94 -2.65
N ASP A 118 1.95 -0.79 -2.17
CA ASP A 118 2.08 -0.40 -0.78
C ASP A 118 0.74 -0.29 -0.07
N ASN A 119 0.75 -0.75 1.19
CA ASN A 119 -0.25 -0.48 2.21
C ASN A 119 -1.71 -0.67 1.73
N VAL A 120 -2.01 -1.84 1.17
CA VAL A 120 -3.34 -2.19 0.69
C VAL A 120 -4.27 -2.49 1.86
N VAL A 121 -5.30 -1.69 2.05
CA VAL A 121 -6.29 -1.86 3.12
C VAL A 121 -7.70 -1.75 2.58
N ARG A 122 -8.52 -2.77 2.85
CA ARG A 122 -9.98 -2.72 2.71
C ARG A 122 -10.58 -2.23 4.02
N GLY A 123 -10.89 -0.94 4.10
CA GLY A 123 -11.46 -0.32 5.28
C GLY A 123 -12.90 -0.76 5.56
N GLU A 124 -13.72 -0.78 4.51
CA GLU A 124 -15.16 -1.05 4.57
C GLU A 124 -15.52 -2.30 3.77
N LEU A 125 -16.42 -3.14 4.31
CA LEU A 125 -16.67 -4.50 3.77
C LEU A 125 -17.72 -4.56 2.66
N HIS A 126 -18.58 -3.55 2.53
CA HIS A 126 -19.72 -3.53 1.61
C HIS A 126 -19.36 -3.33 0.13
N TYR A 127 -18.07 -3.37 -0.20
CA TYR A 127 -17.53 -3.03 -1.51
C TYR A 127 -16.62 -4.16 -2.03
N PRO A 128 -17.18 -5.36 -2.31
CA PRO A 128 -16.39 -6.47 -2.84
C PRO A 128 -15.79 -6.11 -4.20
N GLY A 129 -14.64 -6.70 -4.54
CA GLY A 129 -13.96 -6.48 -5.82
C GLY A 129 -13.19 -5.14 -5.95
N ILE A 130 -13.66 -4.06 -5.33
CA ILE A 130 -13.08 -2.71 -5.58
C ILE A 130 -11.59 -2.61 -5.27
N ILE A 131 -11.08 -3.25 -4.20
CA ILE A 131 -9.63 -3.21 -3.93
C ILE A 131 -8.81 -3.80 -5.07
N GLY A 132 -9.26 -4.91 -5.66
CA GLY A 132 -8.57 -5.52 -6.80
C GLY A 132 -8.62 -4.61 -8.02
N ASN A 133 -9.82 -4.13 -8.35
CA ASN A 133 -10.00 -3.23 -9.49
C ASN A 133 -9.26 -1.89 -9.33
N ALA A 134 -9.15 -1.38 -8.09
CA ALA A 134 -8.36 -0.20 -7.76
C ALA A 134 -6.87 -0.42 -8.01
N LEU A 135 -6.35 -1.60 -7.68
CA LEU A 135 -4.96 -1.97 -7.97
C LEU A 135 -4.72 -2.06 -9.48
N GLU A 136 -5.62 -2.65 -10.27
CA GLU A 136 -5.51 -2.70 -11.74
C GLU A 136 -5.41 -1.31 -12.34
N HIS A 137 -6.33 -0.41 -11.97
CA HIS A 137 -6.34 0.97 -12.44
C HIS A 137 -5.12 1.76 -11.97
N LEU A 138 -4.68 1.56 -10.72
CA LEU A 138 -3.51 2.23 -10.18
C LEU A 138 -2.23 1.74 -10.89
N MET A 139 -2.09 0.44 -11.14
CA MET A 139 -1.00 -0.13 -11.94
C MET A 139 -1.02 0.41 -13.37
N ALA A 140 -2.17 0.43 -14.05
CA ALA A 140 -2.27 1.01 -15.38
C ALA A 140 -1.85 2.50 -15.40
N TRP A 141 -2.26 3.27 -14.38
CA TRP A 141 -1.80 4.65 -14.20
C TRP A 141 -0.30 4.74 -13.95
N GLY A 142 0.27 3.87 -13.12
CA GLY A 142 1.71 3.81 -12.85
C GLY A 142 2.52 3.54 -14.11
N LYS A 143 2.10 2.59 -14.95
CA LYS A 143 2.73 2.33 -16.26
C LYS A 143 2.67 3.58 -17.15
N LYS A 144 1.47 4.17 -17.30
CA LYS A 144 1.23 5.30 -18.21
C LYS A 144 1.84 6.62 -17.77
N LYS A 145 1.83 6.92 -16.47
CA LYS A 145 2.20 8.24 -15.93
C LYS A 145 3.53 8.24 -15.22
N LEU A 146 3.94 7.12 -14.62
CA LEU A 146 5.23 6.99 -13.93
C LEU A 146 6.22 6.10 -14.70
N PHE A 147 5.89 5.66 -15.92
CA PHE A 147 6.77 4.88 -16.80
C PHE A 147 7.24 3.57 -16.17
N LEU A 148 6.42 2.97 -15.30
CA LEU A 148 6.77 1.73 -14.63
C LEU A 148 6.64 0.55 -15.60
N ASN A 149 7.61 -0.36 -15.55
CA ASN A 149 7.63 -1.60 -16.32
C ASN A 149 6.85 -2.72 -15.61
N SER A 150 7.02 -2.83 -14.29
CA SER A 150 6.45 -3.91 -13.49
C SER A 150 6.25 -3.50 -12.03
N TYR A 151 5.63 -4.38 -11.25
CA TYR A 151 5.29 -4.18 -9.85
C TYR A 151 5.77 -5.35 -8.99
N THR A 152 6.12 -5.05 -7.76
CA THR A 152 6.37 -6.05 -6.71
C THR A 152 5.43 -5.81 -5.55
N LEU A 153 5.33 -6.76 -4.62
CA LEU A 153 4.65 -6.58 -3.34
C LEU A 153 5.16 -7.58 -2.32
N GLU A 154 4.86 -7.32 -1.05
CA GLU A 154 5.07 -8.28 0.03
C GLU A 154 3.81 -8.49 0.87
N THR A 155 3.62 -9.70 1.37
CA THR A 155 2.54 -10.04 2.31
C THR A 155 2.94 -11.23 3.19
N THR A 156 2.24 -11.47 4.29
CA THR A 156 2.54 -12.63 5.14
C THR A 156 1.94 -13.92 4.58
N SER A 157 2.61 -15.05 4.80
CA SER A 157 2.20 -16.36 4.28
C SER A 157 0.84 -16.85 4.76
N ASP A 158 0.35 -16.33 5.87
CA ASP A 158 -0.97 -16.61 6.43
C ASP A 158 -2.04 -15.62 5.98
N ASN A 159 -1.69 -14.59 5.19
CA ASN A 159 -2.66 -13.68 4.57
C ASN A 159 -3.22 -14.26 3.27
N GLN A 160 -3.89 -15.41 3.39
CA GLN A 160 -4.44 -16.17 2.25
C GLN A 160 -5.40 -15.34 1.37
N ARG A 161 -6.11 -14.38 1.97
CA ARG A 161 -6.98 -13.46 1.23
C ARG A 161 -6.19 -12.50 0.34
N ALA A 162 -5.08 -11.95 0.83
CA ALA A 162 -4.21 -11.09 0.04
C ALA A 162 -3.49 -11.88 -1.05
N ILE A 163 -2.96 -13.07 -0.74
CA ILE A 163 -2.31 -13.94 -1.72
C ILE A 163 -3.27 -14.27 -2.88
N LYS A 164 -4.49 -14.73 -2.58
CA LYS A 164 -5.52 -15.00 -3.61
C LYS A 164 -5.90 -13.76 -4.43
N LEU A 165 -5.89 -12.57 -3.82
CA LEU A 165 -6.12 -11.32 -4.54
C LEU A 165 -4.98 -11.07 -5.54
N TYR A 166 -3.73 -11.12 -5.07
CA TYR A 166 -2.56 -10.80 -5.87
C TYR A 166 -2.33 -11.82 -6.99
N THR A 167 -2.54 -13.11 -6.73
CA THR A 167 -2.48 -14.14 -7.79
C THR A 167 -3.48 -13.89 -8.90
N ARG A 168 -4.73 -13.52 -8.58
CA ARG A 168 -5.74 -13.16 -9.60
C ARG A 168 -5.37 -11.91 -10.40
N LEU A 169 -4.62 -10.99 -9.80
CA LEU A 169 -4.09 -9.82 -10.46
C LEU A 169 -2.84 -10.13 -11.32
N GLY A 170 -2.36 -11.39 -11.37
CA GLY A 170 -1.19 -11.77 -12.17
C GLY A 170 0.14 -11.71 -11.42
N PHE A 171 0.13 -11.53 -10.10
CA PHE A 171 1.36 -11.65 -9.31
C PHE A 171 1.70 -13.12 -9.07
N VAL A 172 2.98 -13.44 -9.23
CA VAL A 172 3.56 -14.75 -8.90
C VAL A 172 4.50 -14.60 -7.72
N GLU A 173 4.58 -15.62 -6.87
CA GLU A 173 5.56 -15.64 -5.80
C GLU A 173 6.98 -15.66 -6.39
N ASP A 174 7.84 -14.78 -5.89
CA ASP A 174 9.25 -14.67 -6.28
C ASP A 174 10.17 -15.30 -5.24
N LYS A 175 9.90 -15.02 -3.96
CA LYS A 175 10.64 -15.59 -2.83
C LYS A 175 9.84 -15.49 -1.55
N ARG A 176 10.21 -16.28 -0.54
CA ARG A 176 9.73 -16.13 0.83
C ARG A 176 10.86 -16.06 1.84
N ILE A 177 10.71 -15.23 2.86
CA ILE A 177 11.70 -15.04 3.93
C ILE A 177 11.08 -15.48 5.26
N PRO A 178 11.75 -16.34 6.04
CA PRO A 178 11.25 -16.75 7.35
C PRO A 178 11.15 -15.56 8.30
N LEU A 179 10.03 -15.47 9.04
CA LEU A 179 9.80 -14.44 10.05
C LEU A 179 9.73 -15.04 11.45
N ILE A 180 10.28 -14.32 12.42
CA ILE A 180 10.13 -14.59 13.85
C ILE A 180 9.43 -13.42 14.53
N TYR A 181 8.60 -13.73 15.52
CA TYR A 181 7.90 -12.73 16.31
C TYR A 181 8.77 -12.29 17.48
N VAL A 182 9.02 -10.98 17.57
CA VAL A 182 9.73 -10.36 18.69
C VAL A 182 8.76 -9.47 19.45
N LYS A 183 8.55 -9.78 20.72
CA LYS A 183 7.73 -8.97 21.63
C LYS A 183 8.61 -8.19 22.59
N ARG A 184 8.38 -6.88 22.66
CA ARG A 184 8.92 -5.94 23.66
C ARG A 184 7.75 -5.37 24.47
N LYS A 185 8.04 -4.58 25.50
CA LYS A 185 7.02 -4.07 26.45
C LYS A 185 5.80 -3.43 25.77
N ASP A 186 6.02 -2.51 24.83
CA ASP A 186 4.96 -1.72 24.19
C ASP A 186 4.88 -1.92 22.66
N PHE A 187 5.64 -2.89 22.14
CA PHE A 187 5.85 -3.06 20.71
C PHE A 187 6.08 -4.52 20.40
N SER A 188 5.52 -5.00 19.29
CA SER A 188 5.90 -6.29 18.74
C SER A 188 6.07 -6.22 17.24
N GLU A 189 6.92 -7.09 16.71
CA GLU A 189 7.26 -7.07 15.30
C GLU A 189 7.61 -8.44 14.78
N TRP A 190 7.24 -8.69 13.53
CA TRP A 190 7.74 -9.80 12.75
C TRP A 190 9.01 -9.37 12.02
N ILE A 191 10.15 -9.93 12.42
CA ILE A 191 11.45 -9.66 11.80
C ILE A 191 11.96 -10.88 11.05
N LYS A 192 12.88 -10.66 10.11
CA LYS A 192 13.57 -11.76 9.41
C LYS A 192 14.29 -12.66 10.42
N ALA A 193 14.09 -13.97 10.30
CA ALA A 193 14.84 -14.94 11.08
C ALA A 193 16.34 -14.90 10.73
N ALA A 194 17.19 -15.08 11.73
CA ALA A 194 18.63 -15.25 11.52
C ALA A 194 18.91 -16.52 10.69
N LYS A 195 20.03 -16.56 9.96
CA LYS A 195 20.36 -17.67 9.06
C LYS A 195 20.50 -19.01 9.80
N ASP A 196 20.94 -18.96 11.05
CA ASP A 196 21.18 -20.08 11.95
C ASP A 196 19.99 -20.37 12.89
N HIS A 197 18.82 -19.78 12.64
CA HIS A 197 17.63 -20.00 13.46
C HIS A 197 17.18 -21.46 13.41
N LYS A 198 17.22 -22.16 14.56
CA LYS A 198 16.93 -23.60 14.65
C LYS A 198 15.48 -23.96 14.97
N LYS A 199 14.62 -23.00 15.36
CA LYS A 199 13.23 -23.30 15.72
C LYS A 199 12.34 -23.32 14.48
N GLU A 200 11.18 -23.97 14.63
CA GLU A 200 10.15 -24.04 13.60
C GLU A 200 9.70 -22.64 13.14
N ILE A 201 9.68 -22.42 11.82
CA ILE A 201 9.18 -21.19 11.21
C ILE A 201 7.70 -21.34 10.88
N LYS A 202 6.86 -20.55 11.57
CA LYS A 202 5.40 -20.57 11.40
C LYS A 202 4.85 -19.53 10.43
N ARG A 203 5.64 -18.49 10.13
CA ARG A 203 5.23 -17.38 9.27
C ARG A 203 6.38 -16.96 8.37
N TYR A 204 6.07 -16.65 7.12
CA TYR A 204 7.01 -16.12 6.14
C TYR A 204 6.51 -14.78 5.60
N ASN A 205 7.43 -13.91 5.22
CA ASN A 205 7.15 -12.79 4.33
C ASN A 205 7.27 -13.29 2.90
N ILE A 206 6.17 -13.28 2.16
CA ILE A 206 6.11 -13.66 0.76
C ILE A 206 6.31 -12.40 -0.07
N PHE A 207 7.30 -12.42 -0.96
CA PHE A 207 7.51 -11.42 -1.98
C PHE A 207 6.93 -11.94 -3.29
N MET A 208 6.15 -11.11 -3.96
CA MET A 208 5.54 -11.43 -5.24
C MET A 208 5.95 -10.39 -6.27
N LYS A 209 6.08 -10.82 -7.53
CA LYS A 209 6.34 -9.96 -8.68
C LYS A 209 5.19 -10.09 -9.67
N PHE A 210 4.82 -9.00 -10.32
CA PHE A 210 3.85 -9.01 -11.39
C PHE A 210 4.45 -9.80 -12.56
N GLY A 211 3.88 -10.95 -12.88
CA GLY A 211 4.28 -11.72 -14.04
C GLY A 211 3.94 -10.91 -15.29
N SER A 212 4.88 -10.84 -16.24
CA SER A 212 4.51 -10.44 -17.60
C SER A 212 3.35 -11.35 -18.01
N GLN A 213 2.17 -10.79 -18.28
CA GLN A 213 1.18 -11.58 -19.01
C GLN A 213 1.83 -11.96 -20.35
N PRO A 214 1.70 -13.22 -20.80
CA PRO A 214 2.14 -13.60 -22.14
C PRO A 214 1.50 -12.72 -23.20
#